data_AF-A0A2N3NE98-F1
#
_entry.id   AF-A0A2N3NE98-F1
#
_cell.length_a   1.000
_cell.length_b   1.000
_cell.length_c   1.000
_cell.angle_alpha   90.00
_cell.angle_beta   90.00
_cell.angle_gamma   90.00
#
_symmetry.space_group_name_H-M   'P 1'
#
loop_
_entity.id
_entity.type
_entity.pdbx_description
1 polymer ?
#
loop_
_entity_poly.entity_id
_entity_poly.type
_entity_poly.pdbx_seq_one_letter_code
_entity_poly.pdbx_strand_id
1 'polypeptide(L)'
;MADDDLLTKAQGLSDLELAFLVSLMSREHCIITSHPSAIDDLLQELQLIASKTFGLSSVVVDCHPTTSLDDFVSALLLSNQQPSSRAPSPFLPRADSYFSTHPRSTAASGLAPLSPINPPISPTAPAGPGSPPPGVASAAAGSHAPTTSFSIAEVVLARNLDRAPKAVQIQALELLRTRRVFTRTAIQTAPKTFLFVPVLATGRGQNGRRTTMGVTPHLNDLFFISHYHDLEDGFAHFDESLDVGENAETASTESVVVVKKPVGGGDTKADPLFSEVDISRLSELSQSVKMDIDVFRYQMNIVSFLRLHRAFARGASPTATKHFDRLVRCLAPLHKIDYVTPALVALAARKIYLHRIEITDPEHERSVHWGSKPEAIEALLEDIGPEDVIEDVLGMVAPPL
;
A
#
# COMPACT_ATOMS: atom_id res chain seq x y z
N MET A 1 19.91 -13.05 -18.36
CA MET A 1 20.96 -12.70 -17.38
C MET A 1 20.35 -11.81 -16.31
N ALA A 2 20.21 -10.49 -16.51
CA ALA A 2 19.61 -9.61 -15.50
C ALA A 2 18.23 -10.06 -14.96
N ASP A 3 17.33 -10.58 -15.80
CA ASP A 3 16.04 -11.13 -15.32
C ASP A 3 16.21 -12.36 -14.42
N ASP A 4 17.16 -13.24 -14.73
CA ASP A 4 17.38 -14.48 -13.98
C ASP A 4 18.03 -14.20 -12.62
N ASP A 5 18.88 -13.16 -12.53
CA ASP A 5 19.40 -12.65 -11.26
C ASP A 5 18.28 -12.10 -10.37
N LEU A 6 17.33 -11.33 -10.94
CA LEU A 6 16.16 -10.82 -10.22
C LEU A 6 15.21 -11.92 -9.76
N LEU A 7 14.97 -12.94 -10.60
CA LEU A 7 14.14 -14.09 -10.24
C LEU A 7 14.82 -14.97 -9.20
N THR A 8 16.16 -15.10 -9.24
CA THR A 8 16.91 -15.85 -8.22
C THR A 8 16.90 -15.12 -6.87
N LYS A 9 16.98 -13.77 -6.85
CA LYS A 9 16.70 -12.98 -5.63
C LYS A 9 15.30 -13.27 -5.10
N ALA A 10 14.28 -13.23 -5.97
CA ALA A 10 12.89 -13.42 -5.57
C ALA A 10 12.59 -14.83 -5.01
N GLN A 11 13.36 -15.84 -5.41
CA GLN A 11 13.26 -17.21 -4.88
C GLN A 11 13.93 -17.40 -3.50
N GLY A 12 14.78 -16.47 -3.08
CA GLY A 12 15.42 -16.48 -1.76
C GLY A 12 14.69 -15.65 -0.69
N LEU A 13 13.49 -15.15 -0.99
CA LEU A 13 12.71 -14.30 -0.10
C LEU A 13 11.89 -15.11 0.91
N SER A 14 11.67 -14.53 2.08
CA SER A 14 10.71 -15.06 3.05
C SER A 14 9.26 -14.92 2.55
N ASP A 15 8.33 -15.67 3.15
CA ASP A 15 6.91 -15.63 2.79
C ASP A 15 6.28 -14.23 3.00
N LEU A 16 6.79 -13.45 3.98
CA LEU A 16 6.43 -12.06 4.24
C LEU A 16 6.96 -11.11 3.15
N GLU A 17 8.23 -11.25 2.78
CA GLU A 17 8.86 -10.49 1.70
C GLU A 17 8.20 -10.77 0.35
N LEU A 18 7.84 -12.03 0.10
CA LEU A 18 7.12 -12.47 -1.09
C LEU A 18 5.71 -11.85 -1.15
N ALA A 19 4.99 -11.82 -0.02
CA ALA A 19 3.69 -11.14 0.09
C ALA A 19 3.80 -9.63 -0.20
N PHE A 20 4.87 -8.98 0.27
CA PHE A 20 5.18 -7.58 -0.04
C PHE A 20 5.48 -7.39 -1.55
N LEU A 21 6.40 -8.17 -2.11
CA LEU A 21 6.80 -8.10 -3.52
C LEU A 21 5.59 -8.25 -4.45
N VAL A 22 4.76 -9.26 -4.22
CA VAL A 22 3.55 -9.55 -5.01
C VAL A 22 2.50 -8.44 -4.89
N SER A 23 2.39 -7.81 -3.72
CA SER A 23 1.50 -6.64 -3.51
C SER A 23 2.03 -5.39 -4.21
N LEU A 24 3.34 -5.15 -4.21
CA LEU A 24 3.98 -4.04 -4.91
C LEU A 24 3.93 -4.21 -6.44
N MET A 25 4.21 -5.41 -6.96
CA MET A 25 4.09 -5.75 -8.39
C MET A 25 2.66 -5.54 -8.92
N SER A 26 1.66 -5.89 -8.10
CA SER A 26 0.25 -5.66 -8.42
C SER A 26 -0.23 -4.23 -8.09
N ARG A 27 0.50 -3.45 -7.28
CA ARG A 27 0.04 -2.15 -6.76
C ARG A 27 -1.31 -2.23 -6.04
N GLU A 28 -1.56 -3.37 -5.39
CA GLU A 28 -2.71 -3.63 -4.54
C GLU A 28 -2.23 -3.73 -3.06
N HIS A 29 -3.11 -4.05 -2.13
CA HIS A 29 -2.84 -4.01 -0.68
C HIS A 29 -3.02 -5.38 -0.04
N CYS A 30 -2.15 -5.81 0.88
CA CYS A 30 -2.23 -7.12 1.54
C CYS A 30 -2.66 -7.02 3.00
N ILE A 31 -3.16 -8.13 3.54
CA ILE A 31 -3.44 -8.31 4.97
C ILE A 31 -2.41 -9.28 5.52
N ILE A 32 -1.86 -8.97 6.69
CA ILE A 32 -1.02 -9.92 7.42
C ILE A 32 -1.66 -10.18 8.79
N THR A 33 -1.79 -11.45 9.12
CA THR A 33 -2.35 -11.92 10.38
C THR A 33 -1.31 -12.74 11.11
N SER A 34 -1.26 -12.67 12.44
CA SER A 34 -0.39 -13.52 13.26
C SER A 34 -1.00 -13.74 14.65
N HIS A 35 -0.31 -14.47 15.53
CA HIS A 35 -0.71 -14.67 16.91
C HIS A 35 -0.56 -13.35 17.70
N PRO A 36 -1.48 -13.01 18.64
CA PRO A 36 -1.47 -11.74 19.37
C PRO A 36 -0.17 -11.42 20.14
N SER A 37 0.65 -12.41 20.47
CA SER A 37 1.94 -12.20 21.17
C SER A 37 3.06 -11.66 20.27
N ALA A 38 3.00 -11.87 18.96
CA ALA A 38 4.09 -11.58 18.02
C ALA A 38 3.77 -10.43 17.06
N ILE A 39 2.72 -9.64 17.33
CA ILE A 39 2.35 -8.49 16.51
C ILE A 39 3.41 -7.38 16.57
N ASP A 40 4.03 -7.19 17.74
CA ASP A 40 5.10 -6.21 17.95
C ASP A 40 6.36 -6.58 17.16
N ASP A 41 6.75 -7.85 17.19
CA ASP A 41 7.92 -8.37 16.48
C ASP A 41 7.68 -8.38 14.96
N LEU A 42 6.50 -8.84 14.53
CA LEU A 42 6.06 -8.79 13.13
C LEU A 42 6.04 -7.35 12.58
N LEU A 43 5.60 -6.36 13.37
CA LEU A 43 5.61 -4.97 12.90
C LEU A 43 7.04 -4.44 12.72
N GLN A 44 7.98 -4.84 13.56
CA GLN A 44 9.40 -4.52 13.40
C GLN A 44 9.99 -5.23 12.18
N GLU A 45 9.72 -6.53 11.99
CA GLU A 45 10.10 -7.27 10.79
C GLU A 45 9.57 -6.60 9.51
N LEU A 46 8.30 -6.21 9.47
CA LEU A 46 7.70 -5.54 8.30
C LEU A 46 8.29 -4.14 8.05
N GLN A 47 8.73 -3.42 9.08
CA GLN A 47 9.49 -2.17 8.92
C GLN A 47 10.90 -2.42 8.36
N LEU A 48 11.56 -3.50 8.80
CA LEU A 48 12.87 -3.92 8.31
C LEU A 48 12.77 -4.40 6.85
N ILE A 49 11.78 -5.21 6.49
CA ILE A 49 11.50 -5.61 5.11
C ILE A 49 11.24 -4.39 4.21
N ALA A 50 10.39 -3.45 4.65
CA ALA A 50 10.13 -2.24 3.89
C ALA A 50 11.41 -1.44 3.59
N SER A 51 12.31 -1.31 4.58
CA SER A 51 13.51 -0.47 4.48
C SER A 51 14.74 -1.19 3.89
N LYS A 52 15.09 -2.39 4.37
CA LYS A 52 16.22 -3.22 3.88
C LYS A 52 15.93 -3.83 2.50
N THR A 53 14.75 -4.43 2.31
CA THR A 53 14.46 -5.24 1.10
C THR A 53 13.95 -4.37 -0.05
N PHE A 54 13.11 -3.37 0.23
CA PHE A 54 12.47 -2.54 -0.80
C PHE A 54 12.87 -1.05 -0.79
N GLY A 55 13.61 -0.57 0.22
CA GLY A 55 14.05 0.84 0.29
C GLY A 55 12.93 1.85 0.55
N LEU A 56 11.75 1.40 0.97
CA LEU A 56 10.55 2.20 1.14
C LEU A 56 10.43 2.79 2.56
N SER A 57 9.81 3.96 2.64
CA SER A 57 9.46 4.60 3.91
C SER A 57 8.20 3.97 4.54
N SER A 58 8.35 3.42 5.76
CA SER A 58 7.26 2.79 6.52
C SER A 58 6.80 3.64 7.71
N VAL A 59 5.50 3.62 8.00
CA VAL A 59 4.90 4.20 9.22
C VAL A 59 3.95 3.19 9.86
N VAL A 60 3.91 3.14 11.19
CA VAL A 60 2.96 2.31 11.95
C VAL A 60 1.83 3.20 12.47
N VAL A 61 0.59 2.72 12.33
CA VAL A 61 -0.62 3.40 12.78
C VAL A 61 -1.38 2.49 13.73
N ASP A 62 -1.38 2.83 15.02
CA ASP A 62 -2.02 2.03 16.06
C ASP A 62 -3.52 2.30 16.13
N CYS A 63 -4.32 1.29 15.84
CA CYS A 63 -5.78 1.40 15.83
C CYS A 63 -6.39 0.89 17.15
N HIS A 64 -7.23 1.73 17.73
CA HIS A 64 -7.93 1.52 18.99
C HIS A 64 -9.41 1.91 18.83
N PRO A 65 -10.32 1.42 19.70
CA PRO A 65 -11.75 1.78 19.63
C PRO A 65 -12.01 3.29 19.82
N THR A 66 -11.05 4.01 20.39
CA THR A 66 -11.08 5.46 20.62
C THR A 66 -10.32 6.29 19.58
N THR A 67 -9.66 5.68 18.59
CA THR A 67 -8.90 6.39 17.54
C THR A 67 -9.83 7.31 16.76
N SER A 68 -9.47 8.59 16.68
CA SER A 68 -10.25 9.59 15.93
C SER A 68 -9.83 9.66 14.46
N LEU A 69 -10.64 10.32 13.62
CA LEU A 69 -10.28 10.53 12.22
C LEU A 69 -9.02 11.40 12.08
N ASP A 70 -8.92 12.50 12.84
CA ASP A 70 -7.75 13.38 12.79
C ASP A 70 -6.48 12.68 13.27
N ASP A 71 -6.60 11.83 14.30
CA ASP A 71 -5.53 11.00 14.86
C ASP A 71 -5.00 10.00 13.82
N PHE A 72 -5.88 9.17 13.26
CA PHE A 72 -5.55 8.27 12.14
C PHE A 72 -4.91 9.00 10.96
N VAL A 73 -5.48 10.14 10.54
CA VAL A 73 -4.96 10.93 9.43
C VAL A 73 -3.59 11.52 9.76
N SER A 74 -3.35 11.96 10.99
CA SER A 74 -2.04 12.51 11.41
C SER A 74 -0.96 11.44 11.45
N ALA A 75 -1.28 10.21 11.87
CA ALA A 75 -0.36 9.08 11.94
C ALA A 75 0.11 8.59 10.56
N LEU A 76 -0.63 8.88 9.48
CA LEU A 76 -0.20 8.58 8.10
C LEU A 76 0.92 9.49 7.59
N LEU A 77 1.21 10.60 8.28
CA LEU A 77 2.03 11.69 7.75
C LEU A 77 3.46 11.65 8.25
N LEU A 78 4.40 11.50 7.33
CA LEU A 78 5.81 11.75 7.60
C LEU A 78 6.07 13.26 7.55
N SER A 79 6.70 13.78 8.61
CA SER A 79 7.27 15.14 8.60
C SER A 79 8.53 15.12 7.73
N ASN A 80 8.42 15.62 6.49
CA ASN A 80 9.59 15.74 5.63
C ASN A 80 10.39 16.97 6.05
N GLN A 81 11.15 16.84 7.14
CA GLN A 81 12.06 17.87 7.60
C GLN A 81 13.29 17.90 6.70
N GLN A 82 13.09 18.42 5.48
CA GLN A 82 14.15 18.65 4.51
C GLN A 82 15.20 19.57 5.17
N PRO A 83 16.43 19.08 5.46
CA PRO A 83 17.43 19.92 6.09
C PRO A 83 17.73 21.07 5.13
N SER A 84 17.56 22.29 5.62
CA SER A 84 17.76 23.49 4.82
C SER A 84 19.25 23.64 4.50
N SER A 85 19.69 23.02 3.40
CA SER A 85 21.03 23.15 2.81
C SER A 85 21.24 24.53 2.19
N ARG A 86 20.92 25.58 2.95
CA ARG A 86 21.17 26.96 2.59
C ARG A 86 22.63 27.27 2.89
N ALA A 87 23.51 26.84 1.98
CA ALA A 87 24.89 27.28 1.96
C ALA A 87 24.93 28.82 2.04
N PRO A 88 25.66 29.41 3.01
CA PRO A 88 25.72 30.87 3.14
C PRO A 88 26.59 31.45 2.01
N SER A 89 25.94 31.90 0.93
CA SER A 89 26.57 32.65 -0.15
C SER A 89 27.11 33.99 0.39
N PRO A 90 28.44 34.24 0.38
CA PRO A 90 29.04 35.32 1.15
C PRO A 90 29.26 36.59 0.31
N PHE A 91 28.20 37.34 -0.02
CA PHE A 91 28.37 38.69 -0.58
C PHE A 91 27.43 39.73 0.07
N LEU A 92 28.05 40.88 0.36
CA LEU A 92 27.53 41.97 1.20
C LEU A 92 26.37 42.75 0.55
N PRO A 93 25.48 43.37 1.35
CA PRO A 93 24.49 44.28 0.83
C PRO A 93 25.14 45.62 0.47
N ARG A 94 24.99 46.06 -0.78
CA ARG A 94 25.23 47.45 -1.17
C ARG A 94 23.91 48.04 -1.64
N ALA A 95 23.25 48.77 -0.75
CA ALA A 95 22.15 49.65 -1.13
C ALA A 95 22.75 50.83 -1.92
N ASP A 96 22.22 51.10 -3.10
CA ASP A 96 22.32 52.42 -3.73
C ASP A 96 21.12 52.65 -4.65
N SER A 97 20.42 53.74 -4.39
CA SER A 97 19.23 54.18 -5.11
C SER A 97 19.60 55.10 -6.28
N TYR A 98 19.21 54.75 -7.50
CA TYR A 98 19.37 55.63 -8.66
C TYR A 98 18.08 55.80 -9.45
N PHE A 99 17.28 56.79 -9.03
CA PHE A 99 16.33 57.45 -9.91
C PHE A 99 17.07 58.61 -10.60
N SER A 100 17.17 58.61 -11.92
CA SER A 100 17.70 59.73 -12.70
C SER A 100 17.09 59.75 -14.09
N THR A 101 16.82 60.95 -14.60
CA THR A 101 15.86 61.21 -15.68
C THR A 101 16.53 61.76 -16.96
N HIS A 102 15.90 61.48 -18.11
CA HIS A 102 15.97 62.22 -19.39
C HIS A 102 17.28 62.15 -20.24
N PRO A 103 17.29 62.57 -21.53
CA PRO A 103 16.20 62.74 -22.53
C PRO A 103 16.47 62.27 -24.01
N ARG A 104 15.38 61.95 -24.73
CA ARG A 104 14.97 62.37 -26.13
C ARG A 104 15.90 62.24 -27.39
N SER A 105 15.25 61.91 -28.53
CA SER A 105 15.65 62.14 -29.96
C SER A 105 16.55 61.05 -30.61
N THR A 106 16.46 60.60 -31.90
CA THR A 106 15.56 60.87 -33.07
C THR A 106 15.72 59.78 -34.16
N ALA A 107 14.77 59.68 -35.13
CA ALA A 107 14.87 58.99 -36.45
C ALA A 107 14.97 57.44 -36.47
N ALA A 108 14.56 56.69 -37.51
CA ALA A 108 13.63 56.92 -38.65
C ALA A 108 13.28 55.56 -39.35
N SER A 109 12.22 55.53 -40.18
CA SER A 109 11.85 54.46 -41.13
C SER A 109 11.39 53.10 -40.54
N GLY A 110 10.43 52.36 -41.11
CA GLY A 110 9.52 52.64 -42.24
C GLY A 110 8.65 51.43 -42.60
N LEU A 111 7.67 51.64 -43.50
CA LEU A 111 6.80 50.66 -44.20
C LEU A 111 5.66 49.95 -43.42
N ALA A 112 4.43 50.28 -43.83
CA ALA A 112 3.23 49.44 -43.73
C ALA A 112 2.97 48.75 -45.09
N PRO A 113 1.94 47.86 -45.21
CA PRO A 113 0.70 48.34 -45.83
C PRO A 113 -0.64 47.73 -45.33
N LEU A 114 -1.67 48.59 -45.29
CA LEU A 114 -3.09 48.42 -45.71
C LEU A 114 -3.88 47.14 -45.30
N SER A 115 -4.89 47.17 -44.40
CA SER A 115 -6.27 47.78 -44.47
C SER A 115 -7.33 46.90 -45.18
N PRO A 116 -8.68 47.06 -45.00
CA PRO A 116 -9.46 47.90 -44.04
C PRO A 116 -10.71 47.20 -43.37
N ILE A 117 -11.36 47.90 -42.41
CA ILE A 117 -12.82 48.20 -42.27
C ILE A 117 -13.19 48.51 -40.80
N ASN A 118 -14.10 49.48 -40.60
CA ASN A 118 -14.50 50.16 -39.36
C ASN A 118 -16.07 50.21 -39.31
N PRO A 119 -16.81 50.78 -38.33
CA PRO A 119 -16.46 51.38 -37.03
C PRO A 119 -17.40 50.89 -35.87
N PRO A 120 -17.96 51.70 -34.94
CA PRO A 120 -17.51 51.76 -33.54
C PRO A 120 -18.62 51.56 -32.48
N ILE A 121 -18.31 51.75 -31.18
CA ILE A 121 -19.03 52.63 -30.23
C ILE A 121 -18.29 52.63 -28.87
N SER A 122 -18.03 53.82 -28.34
CA SER A 122 -17.73 54.11 -26.92
C SER A 122 -18.70 55.19 -26.46
N PRO A 123 -18.92 55.37 -25.14
CA PRO A 123 -18.70 56.73 -24.60
C PRO A 123 -18.11 56.79 -23.17
N THR A 124 -17.15 57.72 -22.99
CA THR A 124 -16.90 58.65 -21.84
C THR A 124 -17.24 58.21 -20.40
N ALA A 125 -16.31 58.22 -19.42
CA ALA A 125 -15.69 59.38 -18.72
C ALA A 125 -16.67 60.11 -17.74
N PRO A 126 -16.24 60.86 -16.68
CA PRO A 126 -14.92 61.49 -16.45
C PRO A 126 -14.36 61.37 -15.01
N ALA A 127 -13.36 62.21 -14.67
CA ALA A 127 -12.51 62.16 -13.47
C ALA A 127 -12.93 63.09 -12.31
N GLY A 128 -12.30 62.90 -11.14
CA GLY A 128 -12.34 63.81 -9.98
C GLY A 128 -11.10 63.61 -9.06
N PRO A 129 -10.41 64.67 -8.57
CA PRO A 129 -9.10 64.55 -7.90
C PRO A 129 -9.12 64.79 -6.37
N GLY A 130 -8.08 64.35 -5.64
CA GLY A 130 -7.85 64.73 -4.24
C GLY A 130 -6.62 64.10 -3.56
N SER A 131 -5.88 64.90 -2.79
CA SER A 131 -4.74 64.56 -1.91
C SER A 131 -4.54 65.70 -0.89
N PRO A 132 -3.70 65.61 0.18
CA PRO A 132 -3.06 64.47 0.88
C PRO A 132 -3.65 64.41 2.34
N PRO A 133 -2.95 64.22 3.50
CA PRO A 133 -1.63 63.69 3.84
C PRO A 133 -1.63 62.45 4.81
N PRO A 134 -1.17 62.42 6.11
CA PRO A 134 -0.18 61.40 6.46
C PRO A 134 -0.35 60.57 7.77
N GLY A 135 0.22 59.35 7.75
CA GLY A 135 1.03 58.82 8.85
C GLY A 135 0.36 58.03 9.99
N VAL A 136 0.64 56.73 10.05
CA VAL A 136 1.04 56.00 11.28
C VAL A 136 1.79 54.71 10.88
N ALA A 137 2.73 54.29 11.72
CA ALA A 137 3.55 53.09 11.49
C ALA A 137 2.85 51.81 11.97
N SER A 138 3.20 50.66 11.36
CA SER A 138 3.48 49.47 12.15
C SER A 138 4.41 48.52 11.42
N ALA A 139 5.34 47.91 12.15
CA ALA A 139 6.21 46.87 11.65
C ALA A 139 5.50 45.51 11.72
N ALA A 140 5.64 44.72 10.65
CA ALA A 140 5.39 43.29 10.70
C ALA A 140 6.64 42.57 10.16
N ALA A 141 7.52 42.18 11.09
CA ALA A 141 8.60 41.27 10.75
C ALA A 141 7.97 39.93 10.33
N GLY A 142 8.14 39.57 9.06
CA GLY A 142 7.69 38.29 8.54
C GLY A 142 8.51 37.16 9.15
N SER A 143 8.07 36.61 10.28
CA SER A 143 8.53 35.32 10.77
C SER A 143 8.14 34.25 9.76
N HIS A 144 9.09 33.85 8.90
CA HIS A 144 8.95 32.63 8.10
C HIS A 144 8.93 31.43 9.06
N ALA A 145 7.73 31.02 9.47
CA ALA A 145 7.51 29.69 9.99
C ALA A 145 7.98 28.69 8.92
N PRO A 146 8.76 27.64 9.29
CA PRO A 146 9.17 26.63 8.34
C PRO A 146 7.92 25.94 7.79
N THR A 147 7.76 25.94 6.47
CA THR A 147 6.70 25.18 5.80
C THR A 147 7.05 23.70 5.88
N THR A 148 6.61 23.03 6.95
CA THR A 148 6.74 21.58 7.10
C THR A 148 5.86 20.91 6.04
N SER A 149 6.49 20.41 4.98
CA SER A 149 5.83 19.56 4.00
C SER A 149 5.57 18.19 4.63
N PHE A 150 4.29 17.89 4.82
CA PHE A 150 3.85 16.54 5.18
C PHE A 150 3.61 15.73 3.91
N SER A 151 3.96 14.45 3.94
CA SER A 151 3.64 13.49 2.89
C SER A 151 3.25 12.15 3.51
N ILE A 152 2.30 11.45 2.88
CA ILE A 152 1.91 10.10 3.28
C ILE A 152 3.09 9.14 3.02
N ALA A 153 3.35 8.24 3.97
CA ALA A 153 4.37 7.19 3.83
C ALA A 153 4.09 6.25 2.64
N GLU A 154 5.13 5.61 2.11
CA GLU A 154 4.98 4.64 1.02
C GLU A 154 4.40 3.31 1.53
N VAL A 155 4.79 2.88 2.72
CA VAL A 155 4.24 1.72 3.42
C VAL A 155 3.52 2.18 4.69
N VAL A 156 2.26 1.81 4.85
CA VAL A 156 1.46 2.07 6.05
C VAL A 156 1.08 0.75 6.70
N LEU A 157 1.61 0.52 7.90
CA LEU A 157 1.33 -0.67 8.72
C LEU A 157 0.24 -0.33 9.75
N ALA A 158 -0.99 -0.78 9.53
CA ALA A 158 -2.12 -0.45 10.41
C ALA A 158 -2.33 -1.57 11.46
N ARG A 159 -1.80 -1.38 12.67
CA ARG A 159 -1.92 -2.35 13.78
C ARG A 159 -3.37 -2.39 14.27
N ASN A 160 -3.97 -3.59 14.33
CA ASN A 160 -5.31 -3.84 14.88
C ASN A 160 -6.44 -2.98 14.26
N LEU A 161 -6.43 -2.80 12.94
CA LEU A 161 -7.46 -2.05 12.20
C LEU A 161 -8.89 -2.58 12.40
N ASP A 162 -9.03 -3.86 12.78
CA ASP A 162 -10.27 -4.51 13.20
C ASP A 162 -10.91 -3.84 14.44
N ARG A 163 -10.09 -3.28 15.33
CA ARG A 163 -10.53 -2.58 16.56
C ARG A 163 -10.87 -1.10 16.31
N ALA A 164 -10.55 -0.56 15.14
CA ALA A 164 -10.84 0.82 14.78
C ALA A 164 -12.35 1.06 14.65
N PRO A 165 -12.88 2.24 15.05
CA PRO A 165 -14.27 2.58 14.80
C PRO A 165 -14.58 2.60 13.29
N LYS A 166 -15.82 2.28 12.90
CA LYS A 166 -16.26 2.18 11.49
C LYS A 166 -15.90 3.42 10.65
N ALA A 167 -15.90 4.62 11.25
CA ALA A 167 -15.48 5.84 10.57
C ALA A 167 -14.02 5.80 10.09
N VAL A 168 -13.09 5.32 10.93
CA VAL A 168 -11.66 5.15 10.57
C VAL A 168 -11.50 4.08 9.49
N GLN A 169 -12.23 2.97 9.58
CA GLN A 169 -12.24 1.95 8.52
C GLN A 169 -12.78 2.49 7.18
N ILE A 170 -13.81 3.35 7.21
CA ILE A 170 -14.31 4.05 6.01
C ILE A 170 -13.27 5.05 5.47
N GLN A 171 -12.53 5.74 6.33
CA GLN A 171 -11.45 6.64 5.91
C GLN A 171 -10.29 5.87 5.26
N ALA A 172 -9.94 4.70 5.78
CA ALA A 172 -9.00 3.78 5.15
C ALA A 172 -9.52 3.31 3.78
N LEU A 173 -10.78 2.87 3.68
CA LEU A 173 -11.44 2.51 2.41
C LEU A 173 -11.36 3.64 1.37
N GLU A 174 -11.60 4.89 1.78
CA GLU A 174 -11.49 6.05 0.91
C GLU A 174 -10.05 6.29 0.47
N LEU A 175 -9.07 6.15 1.37
CA LEU A 175 -7.65 6.24 1.04
C LEU A 175 -7.24 5.19 0.00
N LEU A 176 -7.60 3.92 0.19
CA LEU A 176 -7.25 2.85 -0.78
C LEU A 176 -7.89 3.12 -2.16
N ARG A 177 -9.15 3.58 -2.17
CA ARG A 177 -9.91 3.82 -3.42
C ARG A 177 -9.50 5.10 -4.16
N THR A 178 -9.23 6.18 -3.46
CA THR A 178 -8.96 7.51 -4.05
C THR A 178 -7.48 7.87 -4.10
N ARG A 179 -6.64 7.16 -3.32
CA ARG A 179 -5.23 7.48 -3.05
C ARG A 179 -5.04 8.89 -2.51
N ARG A 180 -6.02 9.40 -1.75
CA ARG A 180 -6.03 10.74 -1.16
C ARG A 180 -6.59 10.71 0.25
N VAL A 181 -6.11 11.63 1.07
CA VAL A 181 -6.61 11.92 2.41
C VAL A 181 -6.91 13.41 2.51
N PHE A 182 -8.06 13.74 3.06
CA PHE A 182 -8.46 15.12 3.33
C PHE A 182 -8.08 15.45 4.78
N THR A 183 -7.10 16.32 4.98
CA THR A 183 -6.86 16.93 6.30
C THR A 183 -7.66 18.24 6.40
N ARG A 184 -7.77 18.79 7.62
CA ARG A 184 -8.41 20.10 7.85
C ARG A 184 -7.76 21.25 7.08
N THR A 185 -6.52 21.09 6.62
CA THR A 185 -5.68 22.16 6.06
C THR A 185 -5.19 21.88 4.63
N ALA A 186 -5.17 20.63 4.19
CA ALA A 186 -4.68 20.25 2.86
C ALA A 186 -5.27 18.91 2.38
N ILE A 187 -5.30 18.72 1.07
CA ILE A 187 -5.53 17.40 0.46
C ILE A 187 -4.15 16.78 0.21
N GLN A 188 -3.89 15.63 0.82
CA GLN A 188 -2.65 14.88 0.60
C GLN A 188 -2.92 13.70 -0.31
N THR A 189 -2.06 13.50 -1.31
CA THR A 189 -2.14 12.36 -2.24
C THR A 189 -1.08 11.35 -1.84
N ALA A 190 -1.44 10.08 -1.80
CA ALA A 190 -0.51 8.99 -1.49
C ALA A 190 0.55 8.86 -2.60
N PRO A 191 1.75 8.32 -2.29
CA PRO A 191 2.79 8.07 -3.29
C PRO A 191 2.34 7.15 -4.44
N LYS A 192 3.13 7.08 -5.51
CA LYS A 192 2.89 6.12 -6.61
C LYS A 192 3.06 4.68 -6.12
N THR A 193 4.14 4.46 -5.37
CA THR A 193 4.51 3.31 -4.56
C THR A 193 3.79 3.40 -3.22
N PHE A 194 2.52 2.98 -3.16
CA PHE A 194 1.74 2.98 -1.94
C PHE A 194 1.25 1.58 -1.60
N LEU A 195 1.62 1.08 -0.42
CA LEU A 195 1.23 -0.20 0.14
C LEU A 195 0.65 0.02 1.54
N PHE A 196 -0.61 -0.35 1.72
CA PHE A 196 -1.28 -0.34 3.02
C PHE A 196 -1.44 -1.78 3.51
N VAL A 197 -0.99 -2.07 4.72
CA VAL A 197 -0.98 -3.41 5.32
C VAL A 197 -1.63 -3.36 6.70
N PRO A 198 -2.91 -3.74 6.85
CA PRO A 198 -3.44 -4.09 8.17
C PRO A 198 -2.69 -5.30 8.74
N VAL A 199 -2.15 -5.12 9.95
CA VAL A 199 -1.52 -6.18 10.75
C VAL A 199 -2.47 -6.49 11.90
N LEU A 200 -3.04 -7.70 11.90
CA LEU A 200 -4.18 -8.04 12.74
C LEU A 200 -3.91 -9.25 13.64
N ALA A 201 -4.38 -9.15 14.88
CA ALA A 201 -4.41 -10.28 15.81
C ALA A 201 -5.37 -11.37 15.32
N THR A 202 -4.87 -12.60 15.18
CA THR A 202 -5.73 -13.75 14.91
C THR A 202 -6.44 -14.15 16.20
N GLY A 203 -7.67 -13.65 16.38
CA GLY A 203 -8.57 -14.14 17.42
C GLY A 203 -9.06 -15.54 17.08
N ARG A 204 -8.80 -16.51 17.98
CA ARG A 204 -9.67 -17.70 18.06
C ARG A 204 -10.98 -17.24 18.71
N GLY A 205 -12.09 -17.43 18.03
CA GLY A 205 -13.42 -17.26 18.63
C GLY A 205 -13.67 -18.29 19.73
N GLN A 206 -14.79 -18.16 20.44
CA GLN A 206 -15.16 -19.10 21.52
C GLN A 206 -15.18 -20.58 21.07
N ASN A 207 -15.35 -20.84 19.76
CA ASN A 207 -15.44 -22.18 19.19
C ASN A 207 -14.12 -22.63 18.50
N GLY A 208 -12.96 -22.04 18.85
CA GLY A 208 -11.66 -22.35 18.23
C GLY A 208 -11.47 -21.82 16.80
N ARG A 209 -12.57 -21.52 16.10
CA ARG A 209 -12.59 -20.95 14.74
C ARG A 209 -11.83 -19.64 14.66
N ARG A 210 -11.12 -19.48 13.55
CA ARG A 210 -10.51 -18.23 13.09
C ARG A 210 -11.62 -17.22 12.83
N THR A 211 -11.85 -16.26 13.75
CA THR A 211 -12.94 -15.29 13.56
C THR A 211 -12.61 -14.39 12.38
N THR A 212 -13.60 -14.20 11.50
CA THR A 212 -13.56 -13.19 10.45
C THR A 212 -13.19 -11.85 11.07
N MET A 213 -12.07 -11.29 10.61
CA MET A 213 -11.51 -10.03 11.13
C MET A 213 -12.58 -8.95 11.19
N GLY A 214 -12.64 -8.17 12.28
CA GLY A 214 -13.61 -7.07 12.51
C GLY A 214 -13.53 -5.88 11.55
N VAL A 215 -12.87 -6.07 10.41
CA VAL A 215 -12.80 -5.15 9.28
C VAL A 215 -14.09 -5.25 8.48
N THR A 216 -14.70 -4.11 8.12
CA THR A 216 -15.92 -4.11 7.29
C THR A 216 -15.75 -4.89 5.99
N PRO A 217 -16.75 -5.69 5.54
CA PRO A 217 -16.63 -6.53 4.35
C PRO A 217 -16.23 -5.77 3.07
N HIS A 218 -16.60 -4.50 2.96
CA HIS A 218 -16.24 -3.64 1.82
C HIS A 218 -14.75 -3.25 1.80
N LEU A 219 -14.15 -3.02 2.97
CA LEU A 219 -12.71 -2.77 3.09
C LEU A 219 -11.92 -4.06 2.89
N ASN A 220 -12.43 -5.16 3.47
CA ASN A 220 -11.87 -6.49 3.33
C ASN A 220 -11.76 -6.94 1.85
N ASP A 221 -12.77 -6.63 1.02
CA ASP A 221 -12.79 -6.98 -0.42
C ASP A 221 -11.76 -6.21 -1.29
N LEU A 222 -11.22 -5.08 -0.82
CA LEU A 222 -10.16 -4.34 -1.50
C LEU A 222 -8.77 -4.93 -1.31
N PHE A 223 -8.55 -5.76 -0.27
CA PHE A 223 -7.25 -6.35 -0.04
C PHE A 223 -7.00 -7.55 -0.95
N PHE A 224 -5.86 -7.55 -1.61
CA PHE A 224 -5.43 -8.50 -2.62
C PHE A 224 -5.30 -9.92 -2.07
N ILE A 225 -4.37 -10.10 -1.12
CA ILE A 225 -3.99 -11.36 -0.50
C ILE A 225 -4.06 -11.25 1.01
N SER A 226 -4.29 -12.38 1.67
CA SER A 226 -4.11 -12.55 3.10
C SER A 226 -2.99 -13.55 3.36
N HIS A 227 -2.08 -13.21 4.25
CA HIS A 227 -1.02 -14.08 4.75
C HIS A 227 -1.21 -14.28 6.26
N TYR A 228 -0.98 -15.51 6.73
CA TYR A 228 -0.82 -15.82 8.14
C TYR A 228 0.62 -16.21 8.38
N HIS A 229 1.25 -15.52 9.32
CA HIS A 229 2.60 -15.79 9.77
C HIS A 229 2.53 -16.46 11.13
N ASP A 230 3.08 -17.67 11.23
CA ASP A 230 3.06 -18.43 12.47
C ASP A 230 4.30 -18.13 13.33
N LEU A 231 4.23 -18.49 14.61
CA LEU A 231 5.34 -18.26 15.56
C LEU A 231 6.58 -19.10 15.26
N GLU A 232 6.42 -20.21 14.54
CA GLU A 232 7.49 -21.16 14.21
C GLU A 232 8.30 -20.75 12.97
N ASP A 233 7.80 -19.81 12.16
CA ASP A 233 8.44 -19.36 10.91
C ASP A 233 9.69 -18.48 11.16
N GLY A 234 9.79 -17.84 12.33
CA GLY A 234 10.88 -16.92 12.71
C GLY A 234 10.84 -15.55 11.99
N PHE A 235 11.71 -14.63 12.40
CA PHE A 235 11.76 -13.27 11.85
C PHE A 235 13.14 -12.95 11.27
N ALA A 236 13.32 -13.24 9.98
CA ALA A 236 14.62 -13.20 9.31
C ALA A 236 15.43 -11.90 9.53
N HIS A 237 14.80 -10.72 9.45
CA HIS A 237 15.53 -9.45 9.60
C HIS A 237 15.62 -8.95 11.05
N PHE A 238 14.65 -9.30 11.89
CA PHE A 238 14.58 -8.94 13.30
C PHE A 238 15.53 -9.79 14.15
N ASP A 239 15.56 -11.11 13.96
CA ASP A 239 16.47 -12.03 14.66
C ASP A 239 17.93 -11.66 14.37
N GLU A 240 18.28 -11.36 13.10
CA GLU A 240 19.58 -10.80 12.71
C GLU A 240 19.92 -9.49 13.45
N SER A 241 18.92 -8.66 13.75
CA SER A 241 19.16 -7.36 14.42
C SER A 241 19.43 -7.51 15.92
N LEU A 242 18.88 -8.56 16.55
CA LEU A 242 19.15 -8.91 17.94
C LEU A 242 20.54 -9.54 18.10
N ASP A 243 20.89 -10.47 17.21
CA ASP A 243 22.21 -11.13 17.18
C ASP A 243 23.37 -10.13 17.07
N VAL A 244 23.21 -9.03 16.31
CA VAL A 244 24.22 -7.97 16.21
C VAL A 244 24.42 -7.20 17.53
N GLY A 245 23.41 -7.18 18.41
CA GLY A 245 23.49 -6.57 19.73
C GLY A 245 24.21 -7.44 20.77
N GLU A 246 24.00 -8.76 20.76
CA GLU A 246 24.58 -9.66 21.77
C GLU A 246 25.99 -10.17 21.40
N ASN A 247 26.33 -10.26 20.11
CA ASN A 247 27.64 -10.72 19.64
C ASN A 247 28.82 -9.73 19.87
N ALA A 248 28.64 -8.71 20.73
CA ALA A 248 29.72 -7.83 21.15
C ALA A 248 30.71 -8.50 22.13
N GLU A 249 30.31 -9.54 22.88
CA GLU A 249 31.18 -10.16 23.91
C GLU A 249 31.39 -11.68 23.82
N THR A 250 30.68 -12.44 22.97
CA THR A 250 30.90 -13.89 22.82
C THR A 250 31.27 -14.30 21.39
N ALA A 251 32.56 -14.56 21.16
CA ALA A 251 33.04 -15.15 19.91
C ALA A 251 33.03 -16.69 19.95
N SER A 252 32.84 -17.31 18.78
CA SER A 252 33.01 -18.76 18.48
C SER A 252 31.86 -19.67 18.94
N THR A 253 31.46 -20.73 18.23
CA THR A 253 31.89 -21.30 16.93
C THR A 253 30.78 -22.23 16.44
N GLU A 254 30.21 -21.97 15.26
CA GLU A 254 29.83 -23.03 14.31
C GLU A 254 29.57 -22.45 12.91
N SER A 255 29.80 -23.26 11.88
CA SER A 255 29.99 -22.78 10.51
C SER A 255 28.86 -23.21 9.58
N VAL A 256 27.99 -22.26 9.23
CA VAL A 256 27.14 -22.34 8.02
C VAL A 256 27.54 -21.23 7.06
N VAL A 257 27.63 -21.55 5.78
CA VAL A 257 28.23 -20.69 4.75
C VAL A 257 27.25 -19.60 4.30
N VAL A 258 27.05 -18.59 5.16
CA VAL A 258 26.43 -17.33 4.75
C VAL A 258 27.51 -16.45 4.11
N VAL A 259 27.21 -15.91 2.92
CA VAL A 259 28.15 -15.12 2.12
C VAL A 259 28.38 -13.76 2.78
N LYS A 260 29.35 -13.70 3.71
CA LYS A 260 29.78 -12.45 4.37
C LYS A 260 30.29 -11.43 3.36
N LYS A 261 29.52 -10.36 3.15
CA LYS A 261 30.01 -9.10 2.60
C LYS A 261 30.60 -8.27 3.76
N PRO A 262 31.79 -7.64 3.62
CA PRO A 262 32.46 -7.02 4.75
C PRO A 262 31.75 -5.77 5.25
N VAL A 263 31.55 -5.69 6.57
CA VAL A 263 31.03 -4.51 7.26
C VAL A 263 32.12 -3.46 7.38
N GLY A 264 31.86 -2.26 6.87
CA GLY A 264 32.60 -1.03 7.16
C GLY A 264 31.65 -0.01 7.76
N GLY A 265 31.96 0.51 8.94
CA GLY A 265 31.03 1.32 9.72
C GLY A 265 30.74 2.71 9.13
N GLY A 266 29.48 3.11 9.22
CA GLY A 266 28.94 4.41 8.81
C GLY A 266 27.49 4.28 8.37
N ASP A 267 26.64 5.26 8.70
CA ASP A 267 25.23 5.32 8.28
C ASP A 267 25.08 5.52 6.77
N THR A 268 25.41 4.50 6.01
CA THR A 268 25.04 4.35 4.60
C THR A 268 23.77 3.53 4.57
N LYS A 269 22.66 4.14 4.10
CA LYS A 269 21.45 3.38 3.74
C LYS A 269 21.90 2.22 2.84
N ALA A 270 21.72 0.99 3.30
CA ALA A 270 22.07 -0.17 2.51
C ALA A 270 21.28 -0.12 1.19
N ASP A 271 21.96 -0.39 0.07
CA ASP A 271 21.30 -0.46 -1.23
C ASP A 271 20.20 -1.53 -1.15
N PRO A 272 18.92 -1.19 -1.41
CA PRO A 272 17.82 -2.12 -1.20
C PRO A 272 17.93 -3.32 -2.15
N LEU A 273 17.49 -4.49 -1.69
CA LEU A 273 17.55 -5.73 -2.47
C LEU A 273 16.81 -5.63 -3.81
N PHE A 274 15.70 -4.88 -3.85
CA PHE A 274 14.96 -4.51 -5.06
C PHE A 274 14.81 -2.99 -5.19
N SER A 275 15.03 -2.48 -6.40
CA SER A 275 14.70 -1.10 -6.77
C SER A 275 13.27 -0.99 -7.35
N GLU A 276 12.73 0.22 -7.43
CA GLU A 276 11.44 0.50 -8.11
C GLU A 276 11.46 0.02 -9.59
N VAL A 277 12.63 0.05 -10.24
CA VAL A 277 12.82 -0.43 -11.61
C VAL A 277 12.67 -1.95 -11.69
N ASP A 278 13.21 -2.69 -10.72
CA ASP A 278 13.12 -4.16 -10.67
C ASP A 278 11.68 -4.61 -10.42
N ILE A 279 10.96 -3.96 -9.50
CA ILE A 279 9.54 -4.21 -9.24
C ILE A 279 8.69 -3.91 -10.49
N SER A 280 9.00 -2.81 -11.19
CA SER A 280 8.32 -2.45 -12.43
C SER A 280 8.55 -3.48 -13.53
N ARG A 281 9.78 -3.96 -13.68
CA ARG A 281 10.16 -5.03 -14.63
C ARG A 281 9.47 -6.35 -14.31
N LEU A 282 9.41 -6.76 -13.04
CA LEU A 282 8.65 -7.94 -12.61
C LEU A 282 7.15 -7.78 -12.87
N SER A 283 6.59 -6.58 -12.68
CA SER A 283 5.21 -6.27 -13.04
C SER A 283 4.94 -6.40 -14.54
N GLU A 284 5.85 -5.92 -15.40
CA GLU A 284 5.78 -6.10 -16.86
C GLU A 284 5.87 -7.57 -17.27
N LEU A 285 6.80 -8.34 -16.69
CA LEU A 285 6.90 -9.78 -16.91
C LEU A 285 5.59 -10.49 -16.54
N SER A 286 4.98 -10.17 -15.39
CA SER A 286 3.69 -10.75 -14.98
C SER A 286 2.55 -10.48 -15.96
N GLN A 287 2.56 -9.33 -16.65
CA GLN A 287 1.54 -9.00 -17.66
C GLN A 287 1.75 -9.78 -18.96
N SER A 288 2.97 -10.23 -19.25
CA SER A 288 3.30 -11.03 -20.44
C SER A 288 2.99 -12.52 -20.31
N VAL A 289 2.68 -13.01 -19.09
CA VAL A 289 2.42 -14.42 -18.80
C VAL A 289 1.19 -14.92 -19.57
N LYS A 290 1.39 -16.04 -20.27
CA LYS A 290 0.34 -16.71 -21.05
C LYS A 290 -0.50 -17.60 -20.15
N MET A 291 -1.79 -17.71 -20.45
CA MET A 291 -2.69 -18.66 -19.79
C MET A 291 -3.53 -19.36 -20.85
N ASP A 292 -3.47 -20.67 -20.87
CA ASP A 292 -4.24 -21.49 -21.79
C ASP A 292 -5.72 -21.49 -21.42
N ILE A 293 -6.57 -21.72 -22.44
CA ILE A 293 -8.03 -21.63 -22.31
C ILE A 293 -8.54 -22.61 -21.25
N ASP A 294 -7.98 -23.82 -21.16
CA ASP A 294 -8.45 -24.82 -20.19
C ASP A 294 -7.99 -24.52 -18.75
N VAL A 295 -6.83 -23.86 -18.57
CA VAL A 295 -6.39 -23.36 -17.25
C VAL A 295 -7.24 -22.17 -16.82
N PHE A 296 -7.62 -21.28 -17.74
CA PHE A 296 -8.58 -20.21 -17.46
C PHE A 296 -9.98 -20.76 -17.12
N ARG A 297 -10.42 -21.83 -17.80
CA ARG A 297 -11.66 -22.54 -17.45
C ARG A 297 -11.59 -23.16 -16.06
N TYR A 298 -10.46 -23.77 -15.68
CA TYR A 298 -10.23 -24.28 -14.33
C TYR A 298 -10.35 -23.18 -13.27
N GLN A 299 -9.70 -22.03 -13.49
CA GLN A 299 -9.82 -20.85 -12.63
C GLN A 299 -11.28 -20.38 -12.49
N MET A 300 -12.01 -20.27 -13.61
CA MET A 300 -13.42 -19.84 -13.61
C MET A 300 -14.37 -20.89 -13.01
N ASN A 301 -14.05 -22.17 -13.09
CA ASN A 301 -14.76 -23.23 -12.39
C ASN A 301 -14.62 -23.04 -10.87
N ILE A 302 -13.40 -22.89 -10.34
CA ILE A 302 -13.16 -22.63 -8.89
C ILE A 302 -14.02 -21.45 -8.40
N VAL A 303 -14.01 -20.32 -9.13
CA VAL A 303 -14.84 -19.14 -8.80
C VAL A 303 -16.34 -19.46 -8.79
N SER A 304 -16.79 -20.32 -9.71
CA SER A 304 -18.19 -20.74 -9.81
C SER A 304 -18.60 -21.66 -8.66
N PHE A 305 -17.76 -22.65 -8.31
CA PHE A 305 -17.99 -23.54 -7.18
C PHE A 305 -17.94 -22.79 -5.84
N LEU A 306 -17.01 -21.85 -5.64
CA LEU A 306 -17.01 -20.97 -4.46
C LEU A 306 -18.32 -20.15 -4.33
N ARG A 307 -18.90 -19.66 -5.43
CA ARG A 307 -20.20 -18.95 -5.40
C ARG A 307 -21.40 -19.84 -5.09
N LEU A 308 -21.28 -21.14 -5.33
CA LEU A 308 -22.31 -22.15 -5.08
C LEU A 308 -22.11 -22.89 -3.75
N HIS A 309 -20.96 -22.70 -3.08
CA HIS A 309 -20.62 -23.40 -1.85
C HIS A 309 -21.60 -23.07 -0.72
N ARG A 310 -22.13 -24.10 -0.06
CA ARG A 310 -23.21 -23.97 0.93
C ARG A 310 -22.80 -23.13 2.15
N ALA A 311 -21.60 -23.34 2.66
CA ALA A 311 -21.12 -22.65 3.86
C ALA A 311 -20.78 -21.17 3.63
N PHE A 312 -20.59 -20.72 2.38
CA PHE A 312 -20.12 -19.35 2.09
C PHE A 312 -21.28 -18.37 1.94
N ALA A 313 -21.45 -17.47 2.91
CA ALA A 313 -22.61 -16.60 3.02
C ALA A 313 -22.85 -15.72 1.77
N ARG A 314 -21.78 -15.07 1.29
CA ARG A 314 -21.87 -13.98 0.31
C ARG A 314 -21.37 -14.33 -1.09
N GLY A 315 -20.66 -15.46 -1.25
CA GLY A 315 -20.07 -15.90 -2.52
C GLY A 315 -18.89 -15.04 -2.99
N ALA A 316 -18.12 -15.55 -3.95
CA ALA A 316 -16.91 -14.89 -4.44
C ALA A 316 -17.21 -13.59 -5.20
N SER A 317 -16.70 -12.45 -4.72
CA SER A 317 -16.92 -11.14 -5.34
C SER A 317 -16.28 -11.03 -6.75
N PRO A 318 -16.75 -10.09 -7.60
CA PRO A 318 -16.08 -9.78 -8.86
C PRO A 318 -14.66 -9.25 -8.65
N THR A 319 -14.44 -8.46 -7.58
CA THR A 319 -13.14 -7.94 -7.16
C THR A 319 -12.17 -9.08 -6.89
N ALA A 320 -12.58 -10.09 -6.12
CA ALA A 320 -11.81 -11.29 -5.84
C ALA A 320 -11.43 -12.04 -7.11
N THR A 321 -12.33 -12.12 -8.09
CA THR A 321 -12.06 -12.76 -9.39
C THR A 321 -10.97 -12.03 -10.18
N LYS A 322 -10.97 -10.69 -10.15
CA LYS A 322 -9.91 -9.87 -10.77
C LYS A 322 -8.57 -10.05 -10.05
N HIS A 323 -8.57 -10.03 -8.72
CA HIS A 323 -7.37 -10.32 -7.93
C HIS A 323 -6.86 -11.75 -8.18
N PHE A 324 -7.74 -12.72 -8.41
CA PHE A 324 -7.37 -14.10 -8.70
C PHE A 324 -6.61 -14.26 -10.01
N ASP A 325 -7.13 -13.73 -11.12
CA ASP A 325 -6.39 -13.68 -12.40
C ASP A 325 -5.03 -12.97 -12.23
N ARG A 326 -5.00 -11.88 -11.46
CA ARG A 326 -3.79 -11.09 -11.27
C ARG A 326 -2.71 -11.81 -10.46
N LEU A 327 -3.06 -12.44 -9.34
CA LEU A 327 -2.08 -13.16 -8.52
C LEU A 327 -1.48 -14.35 -9.27
N VAL A 328 -2.32 -15.12 -9.96
CA VAL A 328 -1.90 -16.25 -10.78
C VAL A 328 -0.83 -15.86 -11.80
N ARG A 329 -1.01 -14.68 -12.45
CA ARG A 329 0.00 -14.10 -13.35
C ARG A 329 1.23 -13.55 -12.64
N CYS A 330 1.10 -12.98 -11.43
CA CYS A 330 2.24 -12.51 -10.64
C CYS A 330 3.12 -13.65 -10.11
N LEU A 331 2.56 -14.85 -9.86
CA LEU A 331 3.31 -16.00 -9.36
C LEU A 331 4.17 -16.70 -10.42
N ALA A 332 3.70 -16.82 -11.67
CA ALA A 332 4.42 -17.59 -12.70
C ALA A 332 5.88 -17.13 -12.93
N PRO A 333 6.19 -15.82 -13.07
CA PRO A 333 7.57 -15.38 -13.25
C PRO A 333 8.46 -15.72 -12.05
N LEU A 334 7.93 -15.65 -10.82
CA LEU A 334 8.67 -15.94 -9.57
C LEU A 334 9.10 -17.42 -9.50
N HIS A 335 8.31 -18.32 -10.11
CA HIS A 335 8.67 -19.72 -10.32
C HIS A 335 9.53 -19.98 -11.57
N LYS A 336 9.97 -18.93 -12.28
CA LYS A 336 10.71 -18.98 -13.57
C LYS A 336 9.91 -19.65 -14.71
N ILE A 337 8.58 -19.44 -14.73
CA ILE A 337 7.65 -19.98 -15.75
C ILE A 337 6.96 -18.82 -16.49
N ASP A 338 6.87 -18.87 -17.82
CA ASP A 338 6.22 -17.84 -18.66
C ASP A 338 4.72 -18.12 -18.93
N TYR A 339 4.20 -19.21 -18.39
CA TYR A 339 2.81 -19.65 -18.51
C TYR A 339 2.21 -20.05 -17.15
N VAL A 340 0.88 -20.00 -17.05
CA VAL A 340 0.13 -20.41 -15.85
C VAL A 340 -0.06 -21.92 -15.80
N THR A 341 0.24 -22.55 -14.66
CA THR A 341 -0.11 -23.95 -14.37
C THR A 341 -1.30 -24.06 -13.42
N PRO A 342 -2.06 -25.17 -13.43
CA PRO A 342 -3.17 -25.40 -12.49
C PRO A 342 -2.73 -25.37 -11.01
N ALA A 343 -1.49 -25.77 -10.70
CA ALA A 343 -0.93 -25.69 -9.35
C ALA A 343 -0.80 -24.26 -8.84
N LEU A 344 -0.40 -23.30 -9.71
CA LEU A 344 -0.37 -21.88 -9.35
C LEU A 344 -1.78 -21.31 -9.14
N VAL A 345 -2.78 -21.80 -9.89
CA VAL A 345 -4.19 -21.44 -9.70
C VAL A 345 -4.69 -21.93 -8.33
N ALA A 346 -4.37 -23.16 -7.93
CA ALA A 346 -4.71 -23.69 -6.60
C ALA A 346 -4.05 -22.89 -5.46
N LEU A 347 -2.74 -22.59 -5.58
CA LEU A 347 -2.01 -21.78 -4.59
C LEU A 347 -2.60 -20.37 -4.47
N ALA A 348 -2.89 -19.72 -5.60
CA ALA A 348 -3.50 -18.39 -5.61
C ALA A 348 -4.91 -18.37 -5.00
N ALA A 349 -5.71 -19.43 -5.19
CA ALA A 349 -7.02 -19.55 -4.56
C ALA A 349 -6.89 -19.55 -3.02
N ARG A 350 -5.94 -20.34 -2.49
CA ARG A 350 -5.61 -20.38 -1.06
C ARG A 350 -5.19 -19.02 -0.49
N LYS A 351 -4.45 -18.17 -1.20
CA LYS A 351 -4.01 -16.87 -0.63
C LYS A 351 -5.01 -15.70 -0.83
N ILE A 352 -6.04 -15.84 -1.68
CA ILE A 352 -7.00 -14.75 -1.99
C ILE A 352 -8.34 -14.89 -1.28
N TYR A 353 -8.83 -16.11 -1.09
CA TYR A 353 -10.18 -16.33 -0.58
C TYR A 353 -10.25 -16.42 0.95
N LEU A 354 -9.13 -16.69 1.65
CA LEU A 354 -9.10 -16.85 3.12
C LEU A 354 -9.73 -15.69 3.89
N HIS A 355 -9.34 -14.44 3.60
CA HIS A 355 -9.94 -13.29 4.27
C HIS A 355 -11.36 -12.99 3.79
N ARG A 356 -11.75 -13.45 2.59
CA ARG A 356 -13.03 -13.13 1.95
C ARG A 356 -14.15 -14.12 2.28
N ILE A 357 -13.82 -15.32 2.74
CA ILE A 357 -14.81 -16.34 3.11
C ILE A 357 -15.35 -16.03 4.51
N GLU A 358 -16.63 -15.67 4.52
CA GLU A 358 -17.45 -15.51 5.71
C GLU A 358 -18.39 -16.72 5.78
N ILE A 359 -18.23 -17.55 6.82
CA ILE A 359 -19.07 -18.72 7.05
C ILE A 359 -20.47 -18.25 7.45
N THR A 360 -21.50 -18.83 6.83
CA THR A 360 -22.90 -18.48 7.09
C THR A 360 -23.34 -18.94 8.48
N ASP A 361 -24.12 -18.13 9.19
CA ASP A 361 -24.81 -18.61 10.39
C ASP A 361 -25.84 -19.70 10.03
N PRO A 362 -26.06 -20.72 10.87
CA PRO A 362 -27.06 -21.76 10.61
C PRO A 362 -28.48 -21.23 10.35
N GLU A 363 -28.86 -20.11 10.99
CA GLU A 363 -30.18 -19.46 10.82
C GLU A 363 -30.32 -18.73 9.47
N HIS A 364 -29.22 -18.17 8.96
CA HIS A 364 -29.19 -17.34 7.74
C HIS A 364 -28.93 -18.16 6.46
N GLU A 365 -28.79 -19.48 6.58
CA GLU A 365 -28.50 -20.38 5.47
C GLU A 365 -29.72 -20.55 4.53
N ARG A 366 -29.45 -20.67 3.23
CA ARG A 366 -30.47 -20.56 2.17
C ARG A 366 -31.54 -21.64 2.24
N SER A 367 -31.22 -22.84 2.70
CA SER A 367 -32.12 -24.00 2.78
C SER A 367 -33.07 -23.97 4.00
N VAL A 368 -32.80 -23.15 5.02
CA VAL A 368 -33.75 -22.88 6.14
C VAL A 368 -35.06 -22.35 5.57
N HIS A 369 -34.98 -21.42 4.62
CA HIS A 369 -36.11 -20.82 3.92
C HIS A 369 -36.95 -21.84 3.11
N TRP A 370 -36.39 -23.03 2.83
CA TRP A 370 -37.04 -24.14 2.14
C TRP A 370 -37.44 -25.29 3.09
N GLY A 371 -37.41 -25.06 4.41
CA GLY A 371 -37.88 -26.02 5.42
C GLY A 371 -36.82 -26.94 6.01
N SER A 372 -35.52 -26.64 5.81
CA SER A 372 -34.45 -27.37 6.49
C SER A 372 -34.38 -26.98 7.98
N LYS A 373 -34.09 -27.96 8.85
CA LYS A 373 -33.95 -27.71 10.29
C LYS A 373 -32.61 -27.03 10.60
N PRO A 374 -32.56 -25.99 11.45
CA PRO A 374 -31.30 -25.31 11.78
C PRO A 374 -30.32 -26.23 12.49
N GLU A 375 -30.77 -27.11 13.39
CA GLU A 375 -29.94 -28.13 14.08
C GLU A 375 -29.14 -29.01 13.10
N ALA A 376 -29.74 -29.38 11.96
CA ALA A 376 -29.09 -30.21 10.94
C ALA A 376 -28.13 -29.41 10.04
N ILE A 377 -28.24 -28.08 10.05
CA ILE A 377 -27.32 -27.16 9.36
C ILE A 377 -26.16 -26.82 10.29
N GLU A 378 -26.42 -26.60 11.57
CA GLU A 378 -25.40 -26.41 12.61
C GLU A 378 -24.46 -27.62 12.66
N ALA A 379 -24.98 -28.84 12.73
CA ALA A 379 -24.18 -30.08 12.68
C ALA A 379 -23.44 -30.31 11.34
N LEU A 380 -23.88 -29.68 10.24
CA LEU A 380 -23.16 -29.74 8.96
C LEU A 380 -22.08 -28.65 8.85
N LEU A 381 -22.33 -27.48 9.45
CA LEU A 381 -21.40 -26.37 9.51
C LEU A 381 -20.44 -26.49 10.70
N GLU A 382 -20.58 -27.52 11.55
CA GLU A 382 -19.64 -27.90 12.59
C GLU A 382 -18.25 -28.14 11.96
N ASP A 383 -17.20 -27.67 12.63
CA ASP A 383 -15.80 -27.65 12.18
C ASP A 383 -15.44 -27.04 10.79
N ILE A 384 -16.38 -26.68 9.91
CA ILE A 384 -16.06 -26.04 8.62
C ILE A 384 -15.46 -24.63 8.81
N GLY A 385 -14.17 -24.48 8.50
CA GLY A 385 -13.44 -23.22 8.41
C GLY A 385 -13.32 -22.67 6.98
N PRO A 386 -12.77 -21.45 6.81
CA PRO A 386 -12.56 -20.86 5.49
C PRO A 386 -11.48 -21.60 4.67
N GLU A 387 -10.58 -22.31 5.35
CA GLU A 387 -9.54 -23.15 4.74
C GLU A 387 -10.17 -24.41 4.14
N ASP A 388 -11.04 -25.10 4.88
CA ASP A 388 -11.75 -26.31 4.44
C ASP A 388 -12.65 -26.03 3.23
N VAL A 389 -13.36 -24.90 3.22
CA VAL A 389 -14.17 -24.45 2.07
C VAL A 389 -13.34 -24.31 0.77
N ILE A 390 -12.06 -23.91 0.89
CA ILE A 390 -11.17 -23.80 -0.28
C ILE A 390 -10.71 -25.18 -0.72
N GLU A 391 -10.28 -26.03 0.21
CA GLU A 391 -9.82 -27.40 -0.11
C GLU A 391 -10.94 -28.27 -0.70
N ASP A 392 -12.17 -28.19 -0.16
CA ASP A 392 -13.35 -28.86 -0.70
C ASP A 392 -13.60 -28.46 -2.15
N VAL A 393 -13.56 -27.15 -2.47
CA VAL A 393 -13.75 -26.68 -3.85
C VAL A 393 -12.59 -27.10 -4.76
N LEU A 394 -11.34 -27.05 -4.28
CA LEU A 394 -10.19 -27.53 -5.05
C LEU A 394 -10.24 -29.04 -5.30
N GLY A 395 -10.79 -29.83 -4.38
CA GLY A 395 -11.05 -31.26 -4.54
C GLY A 395 -12.21 -31.59 -5.49
N MET A 396 -13.24 -30.74 -5.55
CA MET A 396 -14.38 -30.91 -6.47
C MET A 396 -14.06 -30.55 -7.92
N VAL A 397 -13.17 -29.58 -8.15
CA VAL A 397 -12.82 -29.12 -9.50
C VAL A 397 -11.60 -29.87 -10.03
N ALA A 398 -11.81 -30.76 -11.00
CA ALA A 398 -10.71 -31.46 -11.66
C ALA A 398 -9.79 -30.48 -12.42
N PRO A 399 -8.45 -30.55 -12.23
CA PRO A 399 -7.50 -29.79 -13.05
C PRO A 399 -7.46 -30.31 -14.49
N PRO A 400 -7.09 -29.46 -15.48
CA PRO A 400 -6.85 -29.91 -16.85
C PRO A 400 -5.64 -30.85 -16.90
N LEU A 401 -5.69 -31.80 -17.85
CA LEU A 401 -4.68 -32.85 -18.08
C LEU A 401 -3.53 -32.37 -18.97
#